data_AF-A0A8H4LJ96-F1
#
_entry.id   AF-A0A8H4LJ96-F1
#
_cell.length_a   1.000
_cell.length_b   1.000
_cell.length_c   1.000
_cell.angle_alpha   90.00
_cell.angle_beta   90.00
_cell.angle_gamma   90.00
#
_symmetry.space_group_name_H-M   'P 1'
#
loop_
_entity.id
_entity.type
_entity.pdbx_description
1 polymer ?
#
loop_
_entity_poly.entity_id
_entity_poly.type
_entity_poly.pdbx_seq_one_letter_code
_entity_poly.pdbx_strand_id
1 'polypeptide(L)'
;MDSSIFTSGGGEIDPSRLTQPTDEYQRLVKRCREELAAHIGKSYLALMEWFITDSASERRTGIAIEPLRVRLRTKQTDSYTWLYTTEVAHLFSKNLSDHNIAAYKMLCQEVGHSFHAVTFPKAANGVKRQSFDLCPPLAIPPAFSSPAEADAMGCNEILTYTTSQLYLTEESLRAERAKNDCLHEELESLAAEHEDLARKFREQAEKAGQTETLMYKCLNAIDRIRILAEGVQEDHRNNTDGSVFIT
;
A
#
# COMPACT_ATOMS: atom_id res chain seq x y z
N MET A 1 -0.71 -19.82 73.27
CA MET A 1 0.43 -20.71 73.01
C MET A 1 -0.16 -21.93 72.33
N ASP A 2 -0.49 -21.79 71.04
CA ASP A 2 0.40 -22.08 69.89
C ASP A 2 0.18 -23.53 69.44
N SER A 3 -0.46 -23.72 68.29
CA SER A 3 0.17 -23.89 66.96
C SER A 3 0.58 -25.35 66.76
N SER A 4 -0.05 -26.12 65.87
CA SER A 4 0.44 -26.38 64.49
C SER A 4 -0.20 -27.71 64.02
N ILE A 5 -0.44 -28.09 62.77
CA ILE A 5 -0.38 -27.51 61.42
C ILE A 5 -1.29 -28.41 60.57
N PHE A 6 -2.09 -27.78 59.70
CA PHE A 6 -2.93 -28.40 58.68
C PHE A 6 -2.07 -28.56 57.40
N THR A 7 -2.05 -29.74 56.78
CA THR A 7 -1.63 -29.89 55.37
C THR A 7 -2.70 -30.66 54.62
N SER A 8 -3.74 -29.93 54.20
CA SER A 8 -4.69 -30.39 53.20
C SER A 8 -4.21 -29.87 51.85
N GLY A 9 -3.79 -30.78 50.97
CA GLY A 9 -3.47 -30.49 49.58
C GLY A 9 -4.72 -30.02 48.84
N GLY A 10 -4.92 -28.71 48.79
CA GLY A 10 -5.82 -28.06 47.84
C GLY A 10 -5.08 -27.92 46.51
N GLY A 11 -5.51 -28.69 45.50
CA GLY A 11 -5.14 -28.42 44.12
C GLY A 11 -5.63 -27.02 43.75
N GLU A 12 -4.70 -26.08 43.73
CA GLU A 12 -4.89 -24.73 43.22
C GLU A 12 -5.18 -24.85 41.71
N ILE A 13 -6.48 -24.80 41.38
CA ILE A 13 -6.91 -24.60 40.00
C ILE A 13 -6.54 -23.16 39.68
N ASP A 14 -5.40 -22.99 39.02
CA ASP A 14 -4.92 -21.74 38.46
C ASP A 14 -6.05 -21.04 37.67
N PRO A 15 -6.55 -19.87 38.12
CA PRO A 15 -7.60 -19.12 37.42
C PRO A 15 -7.14 -18.58 36.06
N SER A 16 -5.86 -18.72 35.73
CA SER A 16 -5.22 -18.08 34.57
C SER A 16 -5.36 -18.89 33.26
N ARG A 17 -5.96 -20.08 33.28
CA ARG A 17 -6.08 -20.95 32.08
C ARG A 17 -7.45 -20.99 31.40
N LEU A 18 -8.41 -20.15 31.81
CA LEU A 18 -9.64 -19.90 31.06
C LEU A 18 -9.80 -18.40 30.77
N THR A 19 -8.90 -17.81 29.97
CA THR A 19 -9.32 -16.66 29.17
C THR A 19 -10.43 -17.17 28.26
N GLN A 20 -11.66 -16.77 28.56
CA GLN A 20 -12.86 -17.24 27.88
C GLN A 20 -12.78 -16.91 26.37
N PRO A 21 -13.32 -17.75 25.48
CA PRO A 21 -13.40 -17.48 24.03
C PRO A 21 -13.96 -16.09 23.70
N THR A 22 -14.79 -15.56 24.59
CA THR A 22 -15.42 -14.23 24.52
C THR A 22 -14.42 -13.08 24.63
N ASP A 23 -13.37 -13.20 25.44
CA ASP A 23 -12.38 -12.13 25.62
C ASP A 23 -11.45 -12.03 24.40
N GLU A 24 -11.04 -13.17 23.86
CA GLU A 24 -10.26 -13.23 22.63
C GLU A 24 -11.07 -12.70 21.45
N TYR A 25 -12.34 -13.09 21.35
CA TYR A 25 -13.28 -12.57 20.36
C TYR A 25 -13.39 -11.04 20.45
N GLN A 26 -13.63 -10.49 21.64
CA GLN A 26 -13.76 -9.04 21.84
C GLN A 26 -12.47 -8.29 21.47
N ARG A 27 -11.30 -8.84 21.81
CA ARG A 27 -9.99 -8.27 21.41
C ARG A 27 -9.84 -8.24 19.89
N LEU A 28 -10.24 -9.31 19.20
CA LEU A 28 -10.20 -9.39 17.74
C LEU A 28 -11.15 -8.37 17.09
N VAL A 29 -12.38 -8.24 17.58
CA VAL A 29 -13.34 -7.23 17.08
C VAL A 29 -12.78 -5.83 17.25
N LYS A 30 -12.22 -5.54 18.44
CA LYS A 30 -11.62 -4.24 18.75
C LYS A 30 -10.47 -3.92 17.78
N ARG A 31 -9.54 -4.85 17.60
CA ARG A 31 -8.41 -4.70 16.68
C ARG A 31 -8.87 -4.48 15.24
N CYS A 32 -9.83 -5.28 14.77
CA CYS A 32 -10.39 -5.13 13.42
C CYS A 32 -11.01 -3.74 13.22
N ARG A 33 -11.75 -3.24 14.21
CA ARG A 33 -12.32 -1.89 14.18
C ARG A 33 -11.26 -0.79 14.12
N GLU A 34 -10.17 -0.95 14.85
CA GLU A 34 -9.03 -0.01 14.84
C GLU A 34 -8.35 0.03 13.48
N GLU A 35 -8.09 -1.13 12.87
CA GLU A 35 -7.49 -1.23 11.53
C GLU A 35 -8.38 -0.60 10.45
N LEU A 36 -9.68 -0.90 10.48
CA LEU A 36 -10.64 -0.32 9.56
C LEU A 36 -10.76 1.20 9.74
N ALA A 37 -10.79 1.69 10.99
CA ALA A 37 -10.80 3.13 11.28
C ALA A 37 -9.53 3.82 10.78
N ALA A 38 -8.37 3.22 11.02
CA ALA A 38 -7.09 3.70 10.52
C ALA A 38 -7.11 3.78 9.00
N HIS A 39 -7.63 2.75 8.31
CA HIS A 39 -7.77 2.75 6.86
C HIS A 39 -8.71 3.87 6.35
N ILE A 40 -9.87 4.07 6.98
CA ILE A 40 -10.79 5.20 6.65
C ILE A 40 -10.09 6.56 6.87
N GLY A 41 -9.23 6.66 7.88
CA GLY A 41 -8.45 7.86 8.18
C GLY A 41 -7.32 8.14 7.19
N LYS A 42 -6.91 7.17 6.36
CA LYS A 42 -5.82 7.37 5.38
C LYS A 42 -6.26 8.37 4.31
N SER A 43 -5.69 9.58 4.37
CA SER A 43 -5.80 10.60 3.32
C SER A 43 -4.82 10.29 2.19
N TYR A 44 -5.15 10.71 0.96
CA TYR A 44 -4.31 10.56 -0.24
C TYR A 44 -2.88 11.08 -0.05
N LEU A 45 -2.68 12.09 0.82
CA LEU A 45 -1.37 12.66 1.12
C LEU A 45 -0.43 11.74 1.90
N ALA A 46 -0.94 10.68 2.54
CA ALA A 46 -0.13 9.73 3.31
C ALA A 46 0.29 8.48 2.50
N LEU A 47 -0.11 8.38 1.23
CA LEU A 47 0.12 7.19 0.39
C LEU A 47 0.70 7.56 -0.98
N MET A 48 1.71 8.41 -1.00
CA MET A 48 2.67 8.50 -2.12
C MET A 48 3.67 7.33 -2.13
N GLU A 49 3.26 6.13 -1.68
CA GLU A 49 4.03 4.89 -1.84
C GLU A 49 3.28 3.81 -2.62
N TRP A 50 2.01 4.04 -2.98
CA TRP A 50 1.23 3.09 -3.75
C TRP A 50 0.39 3.86 -4.75
N PHE A 51 0.79 3.91 -6.01
CA PHE A 51 -0.14 3.78 -7.15
C PHE A 51 0.66 3.81 -8.46
N ILE A 52 0.41 2.83 -9.33
CA ILE A 52 -0.37 3.12 -10.54
C ILE A 52 -1.39 2.00 -10.74
N THR A 53 -2.67 2.31 -10.52
CA THR A 53 -3.76 1.75 -11.32
C THR A 53 -4.81 2.82 -11.54
N ASP A 54 -5.18 2.89 -12.80
CA ASP A 54 -5.94 3.86 -13.56
C ASP A 54 -7.41 4.04 -13.13
N SER A 55 -7.96 5.17 -13.55
CA SER A 55 -9.37 5.57 -13.61
C SER A 55 -10.01 6.27 -12.40
N ALA A 56 -10.76 7.30 -12.75
CA ALA A 56 -11.26 8.37 -11.91
C ALA A 56 -12.24 7.90 -10.81
N SER A 57 -12.10 8.52 -9.63
CA SER A 57 -13.11 8.68 -8.56
C SER A 57 -12.94 7.91 -7.23
N GLU A 58 -11.71 7.60 -6.79
CA GLU A 58 -11.49 7.09 -5.43
C GLU A 58 -10.89 8.16 -4.51
N ARG A 59 -11.73 9.13 -4.13
CA ARG A 59 -11.41 10.04 -3.02
C ARG A 59 -11.47 9.24 -1.71
N ARG A 60 -10.34 8.62 -1.34
CA ARG A 60 -10.15 8.05 0.01
C ARG A 60 -10.50 9.10 1.05
N THR A 61 -11.14 8.64 2.11
CA THR A 61 -11.97 9.51 2.95
C THR A 61 -11.22 10.59 3.68
N GLY A 62 -10.01 10.30 4.19
CA GLY A 62 -9.28 11.21 5.08
C GLY A 62 -10.08 11.60 6.33
N ILE A 63 -11.15 10.84 6.65
CA ILE A 63 -12.06 11.13 7.74
C ILE A 63 -11.55 10.40 8.98
N ALA A 64 -11.18 11.16 10.00
CA ALA A 64 -10.96 10.61 11.33
C ALA A 64 -12.28 10.09 11.89
N ILE A 65 -12.42 8.77 11.97
CA ILE A 65 -13.56 8.10 12.61
C ILE A 65 -13.08 7.29 13.80
N GLU A 66 -13.87 7.31 14.86
CA GLU A 66 -13.60 6.47 16.02
C GLU A 66 -13.85 4.98 15.70
N PRO A 67 -12.99 4.04 16.14
CA PRO A 67 -13.16 2.59 15.89
C PRO A 67 -14.55 2.03 16.23
N LEU A 68 -15.17 2.56 17.28
CA LEU A 68 -16.53 2.19 17.70
C LEU A 68 -17.60 2.58 16.68
N ARG A 69 -17.35 3.65 15.92
CA ARG A 69 -18.27 4.20 14.91
C ARG A 69 -18.08 3.57 13.53
N VAL A 70 -17.09 2.69 13.36
CA VAL A 70 -16.90 1.93 12.12
C VAL A 70 -18.05 0.94 11.93
N ARG A 71 -18.64 0.98 10.74
CA ARG A 71 -19.71 0.10 10.27
C ARG A 71 -19.32 -0.48 8.91
N LEU A 72 -19.59 -1.77 8.71
CA LEU A 72 -19.51 -2.38 7.38
C LEU A 72 -20.74 -2.03 6.53
N ARG A 73 -21.91 -2.00 7.17
CA ARG A 73 -23.14 -1.53 6.55
C ARG A 73 -23.31 -0.03 6.80
N THR A 74 -22.80 0.75 5.87
CA THR A 74 -22.93 2.21 5.85
C THR A 74 -24.29 2.62 5.29
N LYS A 75 -24.80 3.76 5.76
CA LYS A 75 -25.99 4.45 5.27
C LYS A 75 -25.56 5.72 4.55
N GLN A 76 -26.43 6.30 3.71
CA GLN A 76 -26.15 7.59 3.05
C GLN A 76 -25.91 8.76 4.03
N THR A 77 -26.30 8.61 5.30
CA THR A 77 -26.03 9.57 6.38
C THR A 77 -24.63 9.44 6.98
N ASP A 78 -23.93 8.35 6.69
CA ASP A 78 -22.58 8.13 7.21
C ASP A 78 -21.58 8.92 6.38
N SER A 79 -20.44 9.25 6.97
CA SER A 79 -19.42 10.08 6.32
C SER A 79 -18.63 9.33 5.24
N TYR A 80 -18.78 8.01 5.17
CA TYR A 80 -18.08 7.15 4.22
C TYR A 80 -18.94 5.95 3.81
N THR A 81 -18.56 5.34 2.69
CA THR A 81 -19.05 4.06 2.21
C THR A 81 -17.89 3.16 1.79
N TRP A 82 -18.16 1.88 1.62
CA TRP A 82 -17.17 0.92 1.14
C TRP A 82 -17.35 0.69 -0.37
N LEU A 83 -16.25 0.74 -1.11
CA LEU A 83 -16.14 0.11 -2.43
C LEU A 83 -15.46 -1.24 -2.24
N TYR A 84 -15.99 -2.28 -2.87
CA TYR A 84 -15.50 -3.64 -2.71
C TYR A 84 -15.75 -4.50 -3.95
N THR A 85 -14.88 -5.48 -4.18
CA THR A 85 -15.05 -6.47 -5.24
C THR A 85 -16.15 -7.49 -4.90
N THR A 86 -16.63 -8.21 -5.92
CA THR A 86 -17.70 -9.21 -5.76
C THR A 86 -17.30 -10.35 -4.82
N GLU A 87 -16.01 -10.68 -4.74
CA GLU A 87 -15.46 -11.76 -3.93
C GLU A 87 -15.65 -11.53 -2.42
N VAL A 88 -15.48 -10.29 -1.97
CA VAL A 88 -15.61 -9.90 -0.55
C VAL A 88 -16.99 -9.34 -0.19
N ALA A 89 -17.92 -9.25 -1.15
CA ALA A 89 -19.25 -8.67 -0.95
C ALA A 89 -20.03 -9.34 0.21
N HIS A 90 -19.83 -10.64 0.42
CA HIS A 90 -20.45 -11.40 1.49
C HIS A 90 -20.07 -10.88 2.90
N LEU A 91 -18.91 -10.24 3.07
CA LEU A 91 -18.46 -9.64 4.33
C LEU A 91 -19.26 -8.39 4.70
N PHE A 92 -19.86 -7.70 3.72
CA PHE A 92 -20.65 -6.49 3.95
C PHE A 92 -22.14 -6.77 4.20
N SER A 93 -22.55 -8.04 4.19
CA SER A 93 -23.94 -8.45 4.44
C SER A 93 -24.37 -8.30 5.91
N LYS A 94 -23.42 -8.30 6.84
CA LYS A 94 -23.63 -8.24 8.30
C LYS A 94 -22.82 -7.11 8.94
N ASN A 95 -23.18 -6.71 10.17
CA ASN A 95 -22.37 -5.78 10.95
C ASN A 95 -21.15 -6.49 11.53
N LEU A 96 -20.14 -5.72 11.92
CA LEU A 96 -18.93 -6.26 12.56
C LEU A 96 -19.27 -7.14 13.76
N SER A 97 -20.22 -6.78 14.61
CA SER A 97 -20.59 -7.57 15.81
C SER A 97 -21.10 -8.98 15.51
N ASP A 98 -21.57 -9.23 14.29
CA ASP A 98 -22.34 -10.42 13.92
C ASP A 98 -21.52 -11.39 13.04
N HIS A 99 -20.22 -11.13 12.91
CA HIS A 99 -19.28 -11.88 12.09
C HIS A 99 -18.47 -12.88 12.91
N ASN A 100 -17.99 -13.94 12.26
CA ASN A 100 -17.13 -14.93 12.91
C ASN A 100 -15.65 -14.50 12.87
N ILE A 101 -14.81 -15.24 13.58
CA ILE A 101 -13.36 -14.97 13.65
C ILE A 101 -12.69 -14.99 12.26
N ALA A 102 -13.13 -15.88 11.37
CA ALA A 102 -12.60 -15.97 10.01
C ALA A 102 -12.89 -14.70 9.19
N ALA A 103 -14.08 -14.14 9.32
CA ALA A 103 -14.47 -12.90 8.66
C ALA A 103 -13.66 -11.70 9.15
N TYR A 104 -13.34 -11.58 10.45
CA TYR A 104 -12.45 -10.52 10.92
C TYR A 104 -11.04 -10.62 10.35
N LYS A 105 -10.49 -11.83 10.25
CA LYS A 105 -9.16 -12.04 9.64
C LYS A 105 -9.16 -11.59 8.18
N MET A 106 -10.17 -12.00 7.42
CA MET A 106 -10.30 -11.57 6.02
C MET A 106 -10.50 -10.06 5.91
N LEU A 107 -11.33 -9.44 6.75
CA LEU A 107 -11.51 -7.99 6.75
C LEU A 107 -10.19 -7.24 7.02
N CYS A 108 -9.38 -7.71 7.96
CA CYS A 108 -8.08 -7.09 8.24
C CYS A 108 -7.05 -7.32 7.13
N GLN A 109 -7.13 -8.44 6.42
CA GLN A 109 -6.19 -8.79 5.34
C GLN A 109 -6.53 -8.07 4.03
N GLU A 110 -7.82 -7.99 3.70
CA GLU A 110 -8.30 -7.52 2.40
C GLU A 110 -8.58 -6.02 2.35
N VAL A 111 -8.57 -5.34 3.50
CA VAL A 111 -8.77 -3.89 3.55
C VAL A 111 -7.62 -3.15 2.85
N GLY A 112 -7.96 -2.39 1.81
CA GLY A 112 -7.04 -1.69 0.93
C GLY A 112 -6.62 -2.46 -0.32
N HIS A 113 -6.97 -3.75 -0.42
CA HIS A 113 -6.74 -4.58 -1.60
C HIS A 113 -8.06 -4.84 -2.34
N SER A 114 -8.95 -5.61 -1.72
CA SER A 114 -10.23 -6.01 -2.32
C SER A 114 -11.38 -5.08 -1.96
N PHE A 115 -11.20 -4.23 -0.94
CA PHE A 115 -12.15 -3.17 -0.59
C PHE A 115 -11.48 -1.98 0.08
N HIS A 116 -12.07 -0.80 -0.03
CA HIS A 116 -11.57 0.41 0.61
C HIS A 116 -12.69 1.41 0.89
N ALA A 117 -12.43 2.36 1.79
CA ALA A 117 -13.40 3.38 2.17
C ALA A 117 -13.32 4.60 1.26
N VAL A 118 -14.49 5.07 0.79
CA VAL A 118 -14.64 6.29 0.00
C VAL A 118 -15.67 7.23 0.62
N THR A 119 -15.53 8.53 0.37
CA THR A 119 -16.57 9.48 0.77
C THR A 119 -17.82 9.25 -0.08
N PHE A 120 -18.99 9.40 0.51
CA PHE A 120 -20.17 9.59 -0.34
C PHE A 120 -19.93 10.83 -1.20
N PRO A 121 -20.19 10.77 -2.52
CA PRO A 121 -20.20 11.98 -3.32
C PRO A 121 -21.21 12.91 -2.68
N LYS A 122 -20.71 14.00 -2.08
CA LYS A 122 -21.54 15.03 -1.48
C LYS A 122 -22.51 15.48 -2.56
N ALA A 123 -23.77 15.05 -2.47
CA ALA A 123 -24.83 15.63 -3.27
C ALA A 123 -24.77 17.12 -2.94
N ALA A 124 -24.33 17.92 -3.89
CA ALA A 124 -24.31 19.36 -3.77
C ALA A 124 -25.77 19.84 -3.75
N ASN A 125 -26.47 19.65 -2.64
CA ASN A 125 -27.86 20.07 -2.45
C ASN A 125 -28.09 20.39 -0.97
N GLY A 126 -27.56 21.54 -0.58
CA GLY A 126 -28.06 22.36 0.53
C GLY A 126 -28.30 23.80 0.08
N VAL A 127 -28.47 24.06 -1.22
CA VAL A 127 -29.09 25.30 -1.69
C VAL A 127 -30.59 25.04 -1.63
N LYS A 128 -31.26 25.67 -0.66
CA LYS A 128 -32.70 25.94 -0.82
C LYS A 128 -32.84 26.58 -2.19
N ARG A 129 -33.50 25.90 -3.13
CA ARG A 129 -34.00 26.52 -4.37
C ARG A 129 -34.91 27.67 -3.95
N GLN A 130 -34.33 28.85 -3.78
CA GLN A 130 -35.03 30.05 -4.21
C GLN A 130 -35.01 29.98 -5.72
N SER A 131 -36.21 29.84 -6.26
CA SER A 131 -36.59 30.12 -7.63
C SER A 131 -35.85 31.37 -8.13
N PHE A 132 -34.81 31.15 -8.92
CA PHE A 132 -34.37 32.16 -9.87
C PHE A 132 -35.22 31.97 -11.11
N ASP A 133 -36.30 32.73 -11.15
CA ASP A 133 -37.08 32.91 -12.36
C ASP A 133 -36.17 33.44 -13.48
N LEU A 134 -36.46 32.93 -14.66
CA LEU A 134 -35.81 33.19 -15.92
C LEU A 134 -35.70 34.69 -16.19
N CYS A 135 -34.50 35.16 -16.54
CA CYS A 135 -34.36 36.46 -17.21
C CYS A 135 -35.05 36.42 -18.58
N PRO A 136 -35.91 37.40 -18.93
CA PRO A 136 -36.18 37.75 -20.32
C PRO A 136 -35.10 38.70 -20.86
N PRO A 137 -34.77 38.67 -22.16
CA PRO A 137 -33.71 39.49 -22.73
C PRO A 137 -34.18 40.91 -23.13
N LEU A 138 -33.26 41.86 -22.96
CA LEU A 138 -33.08 43.13 -23.67
C LEU A 138 -34.16 44.22 -23.52
N ALA A 139 -33.85 45.23 -22.69
CA ALA A 139 -34.22 46.63 -22.95
C ALA A 139 -33.19 47.60 -22.32
N ILE A 140 -32.47 48.34 -23.17
CA ILE A 140 -31.80 49.64 -22.91
C ILE A 140 -32.91 50.73 -22.90
N PRO A 141 -32.87 52.00 -22.36
CA PRO A 141 -31.86 52.87 -21.68
C PRO A 141 -32.49 53.61 -20.42
N PRO A 142 -32.07 54.82 -19.91
CA PRO A 142 -30.90 55.69 -20.16
C PRO A 142 -30.08 56.09 -18.93
N ALA A 143 -28.91 56.67 -19.25
CA ALA A 143 -27.99 57.35 -18.35
C ALA A 143 -28.63 58.48 -17.53
N PHE A 144 -28.18 58.65 -16.28
CA PHE A 144 -27.56 59.86 -15.70
C PHE A 144 -27.73 59.86 -14.17
N SER A 145 -26.62 59.84 -13.44
CA SER A 145 -26.24 60.86 -12.43
C SER A 145 -25.53 60.29 -11.19
N SER A 146 -24.33 60.83 -11.00
CA SER A 146 -23.62 61.08 -9.73
C SER A 146 -22.83 59.94 -9.07
N PRO A 147 -21.53 60.18 -8.76
CA PRO A 147 -20.72 59.33 -7.91
C PRO A 147 -21.12 59.57 -6.45
N ALA A 148 -21.74 58.57 -5.83
CA ALA A 148 -21.95 58.57 -4.38
C ALA A 148 -20.95 57.60 -3.77
N GLU A 149 -20.00 58.18 -3.04
CA GLU A 149 -18.98 57.55 -2.23
C GLU A 149 -19.60 56.65 -1.16
N ALA A 150 -19.86 55.40 -1.49
CA ALA A 150 -20.27 54.36 -0.54
C ALA A 150 -19.93 52.99 -1.13
N ASP A 151 -18.64 52.60 -1.05
CA ASP A 151 -18.17 51.20 -0.99
C ASP A 151 -16.64 51.00 -1.18
N ALA A 152 -15.83 52.06 -1.07
CA ALA A 152 -14.37 51.91 -1.11
C ALA A 152 -13.79 51.10 0.07
N MET A 153 -14.47 51.07 1.24
CA MET A 153 -14.00 50.41 2.46
C MET A 153 -14.05 48.88 2.37
N GLY A 154 -15.14 48.31 1.83
CA GLY A 154 -15.31 46.86 1.69
C GLY A 154 -14.43 46.26 0.60
N CYS A 155 -14.20 47.00 -0.49
CA CYS A 155 -13.33 46.55 -1.57
C CYS A 155 -11.85 46.48 -1.16
N ASN A 156 -11.37 47.38 -0.29
CA ASN A 156 -9.99 47.39 0.19
C ASN A 156 -9.69 46.19 1.11
N GLU A 157 -10.63 45.85 1.99
CA GLU A 157 -10.49 44.71 2.92
C GLU A 157 -10.55 43.36 2.17
N ILE A 158 -11.42 43.27 1.15
CA ILE A 158 -11.47 42.10 0.25
C ILE A 158 -10.18 42.01 -0.60
N LEU A 159 -9.69 43.13 -1.12
CA LEU A 159 -8.45 43.17 -1.92
C LEU A 159 -7.22 42.77 -1.09
N THR A 160 -7.11 43.26 0.14
CA THR A 160 -6.00 42.92 1.05
C THR A 160 -6.04 41.45 1.49
N TYR A 161 -7.23 40.91 1.78
CA TYR A 161 -7.40 39.48 2.08
C TYR A 161 -7.04 38.59 0.90
N THR A 162 -7.55 38.91 -0.30
CA THR A 162 -7.28 38.12 -1.51
C THR A 162 -5.80 38.19 -1.91
N THR A 163 -5.16 39.34 -1.76
CA THR A 163 -3.71 39.50 -1.98
C THR A 163 -2.90 38.63 -1.02
N SER A 164 -3.26 38.63 0.27
CA SER A 164 -2.61 37.80 1.29
C SER A 164 -2.76 36.30 1.01
N GLN A 165 -3.94 35.88 0.56
CA GLN A 165 -4.20 34.48 0.17
C GLN A 165 -3.40 34.07 -1.07
N LEU A 166 -3.37 34.91 -2.10
CA LEU A 166 -2.59 34.64 -3.31
C LEU A 166 -1.11 34.47 -3.00
N TYR A 167 -0.54 35.37 -2.18
CA TYR A 167 0.85 35.28 -1.75
C TYR A 167 1.17 33.95 -1.06
N LEU A 168 0.34 33.54 -0.09
CA LEU A 168 0.52 32.27 0.63
C LEU A 168 0.39 31.05 -0.30
N THR A 169 -0.57 31.07 -1.22
CA THR A 169 -0.73 29.98 -2.19
C THR A 169 0.43 29.91 -3.18
N GLU A 170 0.98 31.06 -3.58
CA GLU A 170 2.11 31.13 -4.49
C GLU A 170 3.39 30.61 -3.81
N GLU A 171 3.61 30.99 -2.55
CA GLU A 171 4.73 30.49 -1.75
C GLU A 171 4.63 28.97 -1.53
N SER A 172 3.44 28.47 -1.18
CA SER A 172 3.20 27.03 -1.05
C SER A 172 3.46 26.28 -2.36
N LEU A 173 3.05 26.85 -3.50
CA LEU A 173 3.29 26.26 -4.81
C LEU A 173 4.79 26.27 -5.18
N ARG A 174 5.53 27.32 -4.82
CA ARG A 174 7.00 27.34 -4.99
C ARG A 174 7.68 26.29 -4.13
N ALA A 175 7.27 26.13 -2.88
CA ALA A 175 7.83 25.10 -1.99
C ALA A 175 7.56 23.69 -2.52
N GLU A 176 6.35 23.41 -3.01
CA GLU A 176 6.02 22.10 -3.58
C GLU A 176 6.79 21.83 -4.89
N ARG A 177 7.00 22.85 -5.73
CA ARG A 177 7.86 22.71 -6.92
C ARG A 177 9.30 22.34 -6.53
N ALA A 178 9.90 23.08 -5.61
CA ALA A 178 11.27 22.81 -5.15
C ALA A 178 11.41 21.39 -4.56
N LYS A 179 10.38 20.92 -3.84
CA LYS A 179 10.33 19.55 -3.33
C LYS A 179 10.23 18.52 -4.46
N ASN A 180 9.38 18.76 -5.46
CA ASN A 180 9.26 17.88 -6.62
C ASN A 180 10.59 17.81 -7.39
N ASP A 181 11.26 18.93 -7.59
CA ASP A 181 12.56 18.98 -8.27
C ASP A 181 13.61 18.15 -7.51
N CYS A 182 13.68 18.29 -6.18
CA CYS A 182 14.59 17.50 -5.34
C CYS A 182 14.29 16.00 -5.38
N LEU A 183 13.01 15.60 -5.31
CA LEU A 183 12.62 14.19 -5.42
C LEU A 183 12.90 13.63 -6.82
N HIS A 184 12.75 14.44 -7.86
CA HIS A 184 13.07 14.04 -9.22
C HIS A 184 14.56 13.74 -9.37
N GLU A 185 15.43 14.60 -8.85
CA GLU A 185 16.88 14.36 -8.81
C GLU A 185 17.24 13.08 -8.04
N GLU A 186 16.57 12.80 -6.92
CA GLU A 186 16.79 11.58 -6.13
C GLU A 186 16.38 10.32 -6.92
N LEU A 187 15.24 10.37 -7.62
CA LEU A 187 14.79 9.28 -8.48
C LEU A 187 15.76 9.03 -9.64
N GLU A 188 16.29 10.09 -10.26
CA GLU A 188 17.30 9.95 -11.32
C GLU A 188 18.60 9.33 -10.79
N SER A 189 19.07 9.78 -9.62
CA SER A 189 20.25 9.18 -8.96
C SER A 189 20.04 7.70 -8.66
N LEU A 190 18.90 7.35 -8.07
CA LEU A 190 18.59 5.97 -7.72
C LEU A 190 18.43 5.09 -8.96
N ALA A 191 17.85 5.61 -10.03
CA ALA A 191 17.75 4.92 -11.31
C ALA A 191 19.13 4.65 -11.92
N ALA A 192 20.04 5.62 -11.88
CA ALA A 192 21.42 5.46 -12.35
C ALA A 192 22.19 4.41 -11.52
N GLU A 193 22.01 4.41 -10.20
CA GLU A 193 22.60 3.39 -9.31
C GLU A 193 22.06 2.00 -9.61
N HIS A 194 20.75 1.87 -9.82
CA HIS A 194 20.13 0.60 -10.18
C HIS A 194 20.63 0.08 -11.53
N GLU A 195 20.79 0.95 -12.53
CA GLU A 195 21.36 0.59 -13.82
C GLU A 195 22.82 0.11 -13.70
N ASP A 196 23.64 0.80 -12.90
CA ASP A 196 25.02 0.41 -12.62
C ASP A 196 25.11 -0.95 -11.92
N LEU A 197 24.28 -1.16 -10.90
CA LEU A 197 24.24 -2.42 -10.18
C LEU A 197 23.77 -3.57 -11.09
N ALA A 198 22.75 -3.34 -11.92
CA ALA A 198 22.28 -4.31 -12.89
C ALA A 198 23.36 -4.66 -13.93
N ARG A 199 24.14 -3.68 -14.37
CA ARG A 199 25.31 -3.91 -15.24
C ARG A 199 26.36 -4.78 -14.56
N LYS A 200 26.74 -4.46 -13.32
CA LYS A 200 27.70 -5.27 -12.54
C LYS A 200 27.24 -6.73 -12.38
N PHE A 201 25.95 -6.94 -12.10
CA PHE A 201 25.38 -8.29 -12.02
C PHE A 201 25.47 -9.04 -13.35
N ARG A 202 25.17 -8.39 -14.48
CA ARG A 202 25.30 -9.00 -15.81
C ARG A 202 26.75 -9.39 -16.13
N GLU A 203 27.69 -8.48 -15.86
CA GLU A 203 29.12 -8.77 -16.06
C GLU A 203 29.60 -9.93 -15.20
N GLN A 204 29.14 -10.01 -13.95
CA GLN A 204 29.48 -11.11 -13.05
C GLN A 204 28.90 -12.44 -13.53
N ALA A 205 27.65 -12.44 -14.01
CA ALA A 205 27.00 -13.62 -14.57
C ALA A 205 27.73 -14.11 -15.84
N GLU A 206 28.17 -13.19 -16.70
CA GLU A 206 28.92 -13.53 -17.91
C GLU A 206 30.28 -14.17 -17.56
N LYS A 207 31.04 -13.57 -16.64
CA LYS A 207 32.33 -14.14 -16.17
C LYS A 207 32.15 -15.53 -15.56
N ALA A 208 31.09 -15.73 -14.78
CA ALA A 208 30.76 -17.03 -14.22
C ALA A 208 30.48 -18.06 -15.33
N GLY A 209 29.67 -17.71 -16.33
CA GLY A 209 29.40 -18.58 -17.47
C GLY A 209 30.64 -18.89 -18.33
N GLN A 210 31.53 -17.91 -18.51
CA GLN A 210 32.82 -18.13 -19.18
C GLN A 210 33.70 -19.12 -18.40
N THR A 211 33.77 -18.97 -17.07
CA THR A 211 34.53 -19.87 -16.19
C THR A 211 33.97 -21.28 -16.22
N GLU A 212 32.65 -21.43 -16.14
CA GLU A 212 31.96 -22.71 -16.27
C GLU A 212 32.26 -23.38 -17.63
N THR A 213 32.22 -22.61 -18.71
CA THR A 213 32.56 -23.10 -20.06
C THR A 213 33.99 -23.60 -20.13
N LEU A 214 34.95 -22.89 -19.51
CA LEU A 214 36.34 -23.33 -19.44
C LEU A 214 36.48 -24.63 -18.64
N MET A 215 35.77 -24.75 -17.52
CA MET A 215 35.77 -25.96 -16.70
C MET A 215 35.28 -27.19 -17.50
N TYR A 216 34.18 -27.06 -18.26
CA TYR A 216 33.71 -28.15 -19.12
C TYR A 216 34.72 -28.54 -20.21
N LYS A 217 35.42 -27.57 -20.81
CA LYS A 217 36.48 -27.85 -21.79
C LYS A 217 37.64 -28.63 -21.15
N CYS A 218 38.05 -28.24 -19.94
CA CYS A 218 39.11 -28.95 -19.20
C CYS A 218 38.69 -30.39 -18.86
N LEU A 219 37.46 -30.59 -18.37
CA LEU A 219 36.93 -31.93 -18.06
C LEU A 219 36.91 -32.82 -19.31
N ASN A 220 36.42 -32.31 -20.43
CA ASN A 220 36.40 -33.04 -21.70
C ASN A 220 37.82 -33.39 -22.20
N ALA A 221 38.79 -32.49 -22.02
CA ALA A 221 40.19 -32.76 -22.37
C ALA A 221 40.78 -33.87 -21.49
N ILE A 222 40.51 -33.85 -20.18
CA ILE A 222 40.93 -34.90 -19.25
C ILE A 222 40.31 -36.25 -19.64
N ASP A 223 39.03 -36.28 -19.97
CA ASP A 223 38.34 -37.50 -20.40
C ASP A 223 38.95 -38.10 -21.68
N ARG A 224 39.29 -37.25 -22.65
CA ARG A 224 39.97 -37.68 -23.88
C ARG A 224 41.34 -38.27 -23.60
N ILE A 225 42.12 -37.63 -22.72
CA ILE A 225 43.45 -38.13 -22.33
C ILE A 225 43.32 -39.48 -21.63
N ARG A 226 42.34 -39.63 -20.73
CA ARG A 226 42.06 -40.90 -20.04
C ARG A 226 41.78 -42.03 -21.02
N ILE A 227 40.88 -41.82 -21.99
CA ILE A 227 40.53 -42.82 -23.01
C ILE A 227 41.76 -43.22 -23.83
N LEU A 228 42.59 -42.27 -24.25
CA LEU A 228 43.82 -42.55 -25.00
C LEU A 228 44.84 -43.33 -24.15
N ALA A 229 44.99 -42.99 -22.88
CA ALA A 229 45.90 -43.67 -21.97
C ALA A 229 45.47 -45.13 -21.72
N GLU A 230 44.17 -45.37 -21.54
CA GLU A 230 43.59 -46.72 -21.43
C GLU A 230 43.85 -47.53 -22.71
N GLY A 231 43.67 -46.92 -23.89
CA GLY A 231 43.98 -47.57 -25.18
C GLY A 231 45.45 -47.96 -25.33
N VAL A 232 46.38 -47.05 -24.99
CA VAL A 232 47.83 -47.34 -25.05
C VAL A 232 48.22 -48.44 -24.06
N GLN A 233 47.61 -48.46 -22.87
CA GLN A 233 47.87 -49.49 -21.87
C GLN A 233 47.39 -50.87 -22.35
N GLU A 234 46.23 -50.93 -23.00
CA GLU A 234 45.67 -52.16 -23.57
C GLU A 234 46.50 -52.67 -24.76
N ASP A 235 46.92 -51.79 -25.66
CA ASP A 235 47.82 -52.14 -26.77
C ASP A 235 49.16 -52.70 -26.26
N HIS A 236 49.71 -52.12 -25.20
CA HIS A 236 50.96 -52.61 -24.59
C HIS A 236 50.79 -54.01 -23.99
N ARG A 237 49.66 -54.26 -23.30
CA ARG A 237 49.33 -55.57 -22.71
C ARG A 237 49.15 -56.65 -23.80
N ASN A 238 48.43 -56.34 -24.86
CA ASN A 238 48.21 -57.27 -25.96
C ASN A 238 49.51 -57.62 -26.71
N ASN A 239 50.43 -56.67 -26.85
CA ASN A 239 51.72 -56.91 -27.48
C ASN A 239 52.70 -57.72 -26.60
N THR A 240 52.59 -57.64 -25.28
CA THR A 240 53.43 -58.42 -24.36
C THR A 240 52.96 -59.87 -24.23
N ASP A 241 51.66 -60.13 -24.21
CA ASP A 241 51.12 -61.51 -24.18
C ASP A 241 51.34 -62.26 -25.51
N GLY A 242 51.34 -61.57 -26.66
CA GLY A 242 51.62 -62.18 -27.97
C GLY A 242 53.09 -62.63 -28.17
N SER A 243 54.03 -62.06 -27.40
CA SER A 243 55.46 -62.39 -27.46
C SER A 243 55.82 -63.66 -26.69
N VAL A 244 55.00 -64.08 -25.72
CA VAL A 244 55.30 -65.21 -24.80
C VAL A 244 55.08 -66.59 -25.44
N PHE A 245 54.47 -66.68 -26.63
CA PHE A 245 54.18 -67.96 -27.30
C PHE A 245 55.20 -68.44 -28.35
N ILE A 246 56.35 -67.78 -28.48
CA ILE A 246 57.43 -68.23 -29.37
C ILE A 246 58.67 -68.59 -28.53
N THR A 247 58.68 -69.78 -27.93
CA THR A 247 59.92 -70.48 -27.52
C THR A 247 59.71 -71.99 -27.62
#